data_AF-A0AAT9TNI5-F1
#
_entry.id   AF-A0AAT9TNI5-F1
#
_cell.length_a   1.000
_cell.length_b   1.000
_cell.length_c   1.000
_cell.angle_alpha   90.00
_cell.angle_beta   90.00
_cell.angle_gamma   90.00
#
_symmetry.space_group_name_H-M   'P 1'
#
loop_
_entity.id
_entity.type
_entity.pdbx_description
1 polymer ?
#
loop_
_entity_poly.entity_id
_entity_poly.type
_entity_poly.pdbx_seq_one_letter_code
_entity_poly.pdbx_strand_id
1 'polypeptide(L)'
;MGTPSSQHTTDQSAAPSVGSTRAPSPDPSIGELVGEISEDLTQLVREEVELAKAEVKESATRAGKAAGMLAGSGYAGHLALLMGSLAAVFGLAHVVDLAWAALIVTGLWALLAAVLFVVGRKRLRTVSAKPERTVETLKEDAQWARNPTS
;
A
#
# COMPACT_ATOMS: atom_id res chain seq x y z
N MET A 1 27.47 10.10 -57.17
CA MET A 1 28.14 9.16 -58.09
C MET A 1 27.45 7.81 -57.93
N GLY A 2 26.87 7.25 -59.00
CA GLY A 2 26.20 5.93 -59.05
C GLY A 2 24.72 5.93 -58.69
N THR A 3 23.82 6.43 -59.55
CA THR A 3 23.02 5.70 -60.58
C THR A 3 21.75 5.00 -60.04
N PRO A 4 20.56 5.40 -60.53
CA PRO A 4 19.27 4.75 -60.27
C PRO A 4 18.90 3.74 -61.37
N SER A 5 18.34 2.59 -60.96
CA SER A 5 17.72 1.55 -61.80
C SER A 5 16.57 0.95 -60.97
N SER A 6 15.37 0.63 -61.44
CA SER A 6 14.78 0.63 -62.77
C SER A 6 13.26 0.49 -62.61
N GLN A 7 12.55 1.25 -63.43
CA GLN A 7 11.20 1.10 -63.97
C GLN A 7 10.43 -0.18 -63.61
N HIS A 8 9.22 -0.01 -63.05
CA HIS A 8 8.11 -0.92 -63.29
C HIS A 8 6.99 -0.15 -63.98
N THR A 9 6.81 -0.47 -65.25
CA THR A 9 5.70 -0.01 -66.09
C THR A 9 4.46 -0.78 -65.64
N THR A 10 3.41 -0.07 -65.27
CA THR A 10 2.07 -0.65 -65.32
C THR A 10 1.16 0.47 -65.79
N ASP A 11 0.93 0.42 -67.09
CA ASP A 11 -0.14 1.10 -67.77
C ASP A 11 -1.46 0.72 -67.09
N GLN A 12 -2.12 1.70 -66.46
CA GLN A 12 -3.50 1.57 -66.06
C GLN A 12 -4.21 2.89 -66.33
N SER A 13 -4.42 3.14 -67.62
CA SER A 13 -5.53 3.96 -68.10
C SER A 13 -6.85 3.33 -67.63
N ALA A 14 -7.33 3.74 -66.47
CA ALA A 14 -8.72 3.62 -66.06
C ALA A 14 -9.22 5.01 -65.65
N ALA A 15 -10.37 5.37 -66.22
CA ALA A 15 -11.06 6.66 -66.16
C ALA A 15 -11.01 7.42 -64.82
N PRO A 16 -11.13 8.77 -64.83
CA PRO A 16 -11.49 9.48 -63.62
C PRO A 16 -12.88 8.99 -63.18
N SER A 17 -12.92 8.14 -62.15
CA SER A 17 -14.16 7.81 -61.47
C SER A 17 -14.66 9.08 -60.79
N VAL A 18 -15.58 9.72 -61.51
CA VAL A 18 -16.45 10.79 -61.06
C VAL A 18 -16.90 10.50 -59.63
N GLY A 19 -16.77 11.52 -58.78
CA GLY A 19 -16.90 11.45 -57.33
C GLY A 19 -17.89 10.40 -56.83
N SER A 20 -17.38 9.46 -56.03
CA SER A 20 -18.22 8.87 -55.00
C SER A 20 -18.53 10.00 -54.03
N THR A 21 -19.65 10.69 -54.27
CA THR A 21 -20.36 11.47 -53.27
C THR A 21 -20.49 10.57 -52.06
N ARG A 22 -19.59 10.73 -51.08
CA ARG A 22 -19.78 10.18 -49.74
C ARG A 22 -21.12 10.73 -49.30
N ALA A 23 -22.16 9.90 -49.33
CA ALA A 23 -23.47 10.26 -48.83
C ALA A 23 -23.26 10.87 -47.43
N PRO A 24 -23.95 11.97 -47.09
CA PRO A 24 -23.87 12.50 -45.74
C PRO A 24 -24.14 11.36 -44.77
N SER A 25 -23.15 11.05 -43.92
CA SER A 25 -23.35 10.11 -42.83
C SER A 25 -24.58 10.60 -42.05
N PRO A 26 -25.61 9.76 -41.85
CA PRO A 26 -26.77 10.15 -41.07
C PRO A 26 -26.30 10.72 -39.73
N ASP A 27 -26.81 11.88 -39.32
CA ASP A 27 -26.50 12.43 -38.00
C ASP A 27 -26.78 11.34 -36.95
N PRO A 28 -25.85 11.09 -36.02
CA PRO A 28 -26.00 10.02 -35.04
C PRO A 28 -27.32 10.18 -34.31
N SER A 29 -28.08 9.09 -34.24
CA SER A 29 -29.37 9.14 -33.57
C SER A 29 -29.16 9.40 -32.07
N ILE A 30 -30.11 10.06 -31.41
CA ILE A 30 -30.03 10.32 -29.96
C ILE A 30 -29.83 9.02 -29.15
N GLY A 31 -30.35 7.89 -29.63
CA GLY A 31 -30.11 6.58 -29.01
C GLY A 31 -28.67 6.08 -29.12
N GLU A 32 -27.96 6.45 -30.19
CA GLU A 32 -26.57 6.07 -30.44
C GLU A 32 -25.61 6.90 -29.59
N LEU A 33 -25.87 8.21 -29.46
CA LEU A 33 -25.15 9.12 -28.56
C LEU A 33 -25.28 8.73 -27.08
N VAL A 34 -26.49 8.34 -26.65
CA VAL A 34 -26.71 7.87 -25.27
C VAL A 34 -26.00 6.53 -25.02
N GLY A 35 -25.92 5.66 -26.04
CA GLY A 35 -25.14 4.43 -25.99
C GLY A 35 -23.65 4.69 -25.78
N GLU A 36 -23.07 5.59 -26.58
CA GLU A 36 -21.65 5.97 -26.53
C GLU A 36 -21.28 6.59 -25.17
N ILE A 37 -22.08 7.52 -24.64
CA ILE A 37 -21.85 8.10 -23.31
C ILE A 37 -21.96 7.04 -22.21
N SER A 38 -22.90 6.09 -22.32
CA SER A 38 -23.05 5.02 -21.33
C SER A 38 -21.85 4.07 -21.34
N GLU A 39 -21.27 3.82 -22.50
CA GLU A 39 -20.07 3.01 -22.68
C GLU A 39 -18.84 3.73 -22.11
N ASP A 40 -18.68 5.03 -22.39
CA ASP A 40 -17.61 5.87 -21.83
C ASP A 40 -17.66 5.94 -20.30
N LEU A 41 -18.85 6.10 -19.71
CA LEU A 41 -19.03 6.09 -18.26
C LEU A 41 -18.67 4.73 -17.65
N THR A 42 -19.07 3.65 -18.31
CA THR A 42 -18.73 2.29 -17.87
C THR A 42 -17.21 2.05 -17.93
N GLN A 43 -16.56 2.59 -18.97
CA GLN A 43 -15.11 2.54 -19.10
C GLN A 43 -14.40 3.34 -18.00
N LEU A 44 -14.84 4.57 -17.72
CA LEU A 44 -14.26 5.41 -16.66
C LEU A 44 -14.37 4.75 -15.28
N VAL A 45 -15.54 4.20 -14.95
CA VAL A 45 -15.74 3.47 -13.68
C VAL A 45 -14.78 2.28 -13.58
N ARG A 46 -14.58 1.55 -14.69
CA ARG A 46 -13.62 0.45 -14.71
C ARG A 46 -12.19 0.93 -14.53
N GLU A 47 -11.81 2.04 -15.13
CA GLU A 47 -10.49 2.65 -15.00
C GLU A 47 -10.21 3.13 -13.57
N GLU A 48 -11.16 3.82 -12.93
CA GLU A 48 -11.07 4.23 -11.52
C GLU A 48 -10.91 3.02 -10.58
N VAL A 49 -11.64 1.93 -10.85
CA VAL A 49 -11.49 0.68 -10.10
C VAL A 49 -10.10 0.08 -10.29
N GLU A 50 -9.57 0.06 -11.52
CA GLU A 50 -8.22 -0.45 -11.79
C GLU A 50 -7.13 0.45 -11.18
N LEU A 51 -7.33 1.77 -11.18
CA LEU A 51 -6.45 2.73 -10.51
C LEU A 51 -6.44 2.52 -9.00
N ALA A 52 -7.62 2.44 -8.37
CA ALA A 52 -7.75 2.19 -6.95
C ALA A 52 -7.10 0.86 -6.55
N LYS A 53 -7.29 -0.20 -7.37
CA LYS A 53 -6.59 -1.48 -7.18
C LYS A 53 -5.07 -1.31 -7.27
N ALA A 54 -4.57 -0.54 -8.24
CA ALA A 54 -3.15 -0.29 -8.39
C ALA A 54 -2.57 0.47 -7.19
N GLU A 55 -3.25 1.52 -6.71
CA GLU A 55 -2.83 2.31 -5.55
C GLU A 55 -2.84 1.48 -4.26
N VAL A 56 -3.87 0.66 -4.05
CA VAL A 56 -3.94 -0.27 -2.91
C VAL A 56 -2.79 -1.29 -2.98
N LYS A 57 -2.53 -1.86 -4.16
CA LYS A 57 -1.43 -2.83 -4.35
C LYS A 57 -0.07 -2.21 -4.10
N GLU A 58 0.15 -0.99 -4.58
CA GLU A 58 1.38 -0.25 -4.34
C GLU A 58 1.55 0.06 -2.85
N SER A 59 0.51 0.59 -2.22
CA SER A 59 0.48 0.90 -0.78
C SER A 59 0.75 -0.35 0.06
N ALA A 60 0.08 -1.47 -0.25
CA ALA A 60 0.30 -2.74 0.42
C ALA A 60 1.73 -3.26 0.24
N THR A 61 2.31 -3.11 -0.96
CA THR A 61 3.69 -3.53 -1.23
C THR A 61 4.68 -2.68 -0.43
N ARG A 62 4.50 -1.36 -0.41
CA ARG A 62 5.34 -0.43 0.35
C ARG A 62 5.24 -0.71 1.86
N ALA A 63 4.01 -0.85 2.38
CA ALA A 63 3.77 -1.20 3.77
C ALA A 63 4.36 -2.57 4.13
N GLY A 64 4.21 -3.57 3.26
CA GLY A 64 4.78 -4.91 3.44
C GLY A 64 6.31 -4.90 3.49
N LYS A 65 6.97 -4.15 2.60
CA LYS A 65 8.42 -3.96 2.64
C LYS A 65 8.86 -3.27 3.93
N ALA A 66 8.17 -2.20 4.34
CA ALA A 66 8.48 -1.48 5.57
C ALA A 66 8.31 -2.38 6.80
N ALA A 67 7.20 -3.11 6.90
CA ALA A 67 6.95 -4.09 7.95
C ALA A 67 8.01 -5.19 7.97
N GLY A 68 8.40 -5.70 6.80
CA GLY A 68 9.48 -6.69 6.66
C GLY A 68 10.83 -6.17 7.13
N MET A 69 11.20 -4.94 6.75
CA MET A 69 12.43 -4.29 7.24
C MET A 69 12.39 -4.05 8.74
N LEU A 70 11.25 -3.61 9.31
CA LEU A 70 11.11 -3.41 10.75
C LEU A 70 11.23 -4.74 11.50
N ALA A 71 10.55 -5.80 11.04
CA ALA A 71 10.67 -7.13 11.61
C ALA A 71 12.10 -7.66 11.53
N GLY A 72 12.75 -7.53 10.36
CA GLY A 72 14.14 -7.90 10.16
C GLY A 72 15.10 -7.12 11.07
N SER A 73 14.90 -5.81 11.21
CA SER A 73 15.70 -4.96 12.09
C SER A 73 15.52 -5.32 13.57
N GLY A 74 14.29 -5.65 13.99
CA GLY A 74 14.00 -6.13 15.34
C GLY A 74 14.72 -7.44 15.64
N TYR A 75 14.69 -8.40 14.71
CA TYR A 75 15.39 -9.67 14.86
C TYR A 75 16.91 -9.50 14.87
N ALA A 76 17.47 -8.74 13.92
CA ALA A 76 18.90 -8.46 13.85
C ALA A 76 19.38 -7.71 15.12
N GLY A 77 18.61 -6.73 15.58
CA GLY A 77 18.86 -6.03 16.85
C GLY A 77 18.82 -6.98 18.05
N HIS A 78 17.86 -7.90 18.10
CA HIS A 78 17.79 -8.92 19.16
C HIS A 78 19.04 -9.81 19.18
N LEU A 79 19.50 -10.30 18.02
CA LEU A 79 20.74 -11.07 17.95
C LEU A 79 21.97 -10.26 18.33
N ALA A 80 22.05 -8.99 17.90
CA ALA A 80 23.13 -8.10 18.30
C ALA A 80 23.18 -7.89 19.81
N LEU A 81 22.02 -7.76 20.48
CA LEU A 81 21.93 -7.68 21.94
C LEU A 81 22.36 -8.99 22.62
N LEU A 82 22.00 -10.16 22.08
CA LEU A 82 22.45 -11.44 22.61
C LEU A 82 23.97 -11.59 22.51
N MET A 83 24.53 -11.36 21.32
CA MET A 83 25.98 -11.45 21.09
C MET A 83 26.75 -10.39 21.89
N GLY A 84 26.21 -9.17 21.96
CA GLY A 84 26.77 -8.08 22.77
C GLY A 84 26.74 -8.40 24.27
N SER A 85 25.69 -9.06 24.76
CA SER A 85 25.62 -9.51 26.17
C SER A 85 26.68 -10.56 26.45
N LEU A 86 26.88 -11.50 25.54
CA LEU A 86 27.91 -12.54 25.68
C LEU A 86 29.32 -11.94 25.65
N ALA A 87 29.56 -11.00 24.72
CA ALA A 87 30.80 -10.24 24.65
C ALA A 87 31.04 -9.42 25.93
N ALA A 88 30.00 -8.81 26.50
CA ALA A 88 30.10 -8.07 27.75
C ALA A 88 30.46 -9.00 28.93
N VAL A 89 29.83 -10.18 29.03
CA VAL A 89 30.16 -11.17 30.07
C VAL A 89 31.62 -11.62 29.94
N PHE A 90 32.06 -12.02 28.75
CA PHE A 90 33.45 -12.46 28.56
C PHE A 90 34.46 -11.32 28.76
N GLY A 91 34.13 -10.11 28.31
CA GLY A 91 34.96 -8.93 28.53
C GLY A 91 35.13 -8.60 30.02
N LEU A 92 34.03 -8.64 30.77
CA LEU A 92 34.04 -8.36 32.21
C LEU A 92 34.72 -9.49 33.02
N ALA A 93 34.68 -10.73 32.51
CA ALA A 93 35.35 -11.88 33.09
C ALA A 93 36.89 -11.76 33.15
N HIS A 94 37.49 -10.78 32.45
CA HIS A 94 38.91 -10.44 32.59
C HIS A 94 39.22 -9.66 33.88
N VAL A 95 38.21 -9.07 34.52
CA VAL A 95 38.35 -8.22 35.71
C VAL A 95 37.69 -8.84 36.94
N VAL A 96 36.62 -9.60 36.75
CA VAL A 96 35.89 -10.32 37.81
C VAL A 96 35.70 -11.78 37.42
N ASP A 97 35.33 -12.64 38.37
CA ASP A 97 34.98 -14.04 38.04
C ASP A 97 33.78 -14.12 37.08
N LEU A 98 33.78 -15.14 36.21
CA LEU A 98 32.79 -15.33 35.17
C LEU A 98 31.35 -15.35 35.71
N ALA A 99 31.12 -15.96 36.88
CA ALA A 99 29.78 -16.02 37.49
C ALA A 99 29.30 -14.62 37.89
N TRP A 100 30.19 -13.80 38.45
CA TRP A 100 29.87 -12.41 38.83
C TRP A 100 29.68 -11.53 37.59
N ALA A 101 30.48 -11.72 36.54
CA ALA A 101 30.28 -11.03 35.27
C ALA A 101 28.89 -11.32 34.67
N ALA A 102 28.51 -12.60 34.62
CA ALA A 102 27.19 -13.03 34.15
C ALA A 102 26.05 -12.44 35.01
N LEU A 103 26.19 -12.44 36.35
CA LEU A 103 25.20 -11.85 37.25
C LEU A 103 25.04 -10.35 37.05
N ILE A 104 26.12 -9.60 36.86
CA ILE A 104 26.07 -8.15 36.62
C ILE A 104 25.32 -7.85 35.32
N VAL A 105 25.69 -8.49 34.22
CA VAL A 105 25.03 -8.27 32.91
C VAL A 105 23.56 -8.69 32.96
N THR A 106 23.24 -9.79 33.63
CA THR A 106 21.86 -10.24 33.85
C THR A 106 21.07 -9.23 34.69
N GLY A 107 21.68 -8.69 35.75
CA GLY A 107 21.07 -7.66 36.59
C GLY A 107 20.74 -6.38 35.83
N LEU A 108 21.61 -5.96 34.90
CA LEU A 108 21.35 -4.82 34.01
C LEU A 108 20.14 -5.06 33.10
N TRP A 109 20.04 -6.25 32.50
CA TRP A 109 18.87 -6.63 31.71
C TRP A 109 17.59 -6.72 32.53
N ALA A 110 17.65 -7.27 33.75
CA ALA A 110 16.51 -7.33 34.66
C ALA A 110 16.02 -5.93 35.05
N LEU A 111 16.93 -5.00 35.34
CA LEU A 111 16.60 -3.61 35.62
C LEU A 111 15.94 -2.93 34.41
N LEU A 112 16.53 -3.09 33.22
CA LEU A 112 15.95 -2.56 31.99
C LEU A 112 14.54 -3.11 31.74
N ALA A 113 14.35 -4.42 31.90
CA ALA A 113 13.05 -5.08 31.76
C ALA A 113 12.02 -4.55 32.76
N ALA A 114 12.41 -4.34 34.02
CA ALA A 114 11.54 -3.76 35.05
C ALA A 114 11.10 -2.33 34.67
N VAL A 115 12.01 -1.49 34.19
CA VAL A 115 11.69 -0.14 33.72
C VAL A 115 10.74 -0.18 32.53
N LEU A 116 11.04 -0.99 31.51
CA LEU A 116 10.18 -1.15 30.32
C LEU A 116 8.78 -1.64 30.70
N PHE A 117 8.69 -2.62 31.61
CA PHE A 117 7.41 -3.12 32.09
C PHE A 117 6.59 -2.02 32.78
N VAL A 118 7.20 -1.24 33.69
CA VAL A 118 6.51 -0.15 34.39
C VAL A 118 6.06 0.94 33.42
N VAL A 119 6.93 1.38 32.51
CA VAL A 119 6.59 2.40 31.51
C VAL A 119 5.51 1.91 30.56
N GLY A 120 5.65 0.68 30.04
CA GLY A 120 4.68 0.05 29.15
C GLY A 120 3.32 -0.09 29.82
N ARG A 121 3.29 -0.58 31.07
CA ARG A 121 2.05 -0.69 31.86
C ARG A 121 1.40 0.67 32.11
N LYS A 122 2.17 1.72 32.39
CA LYS A 122 1.65 3.08 32.55
C LYS A 122 1.02 3.59 31.24
N ARG A 123 1.69 3.41 30.10
CA ARG A 123 1.18 3.81 28.78
C ARG A 123 -0.07 3.05 28.39
N LEU A 124 -0.11 1.74 28.62
CA LEU A 124 -1.31 0.93 28.36
C LEU A 124 -2.52 1.40 29.18
N ARG A 125 -2.29 1.85 30.42
CA ARG A 125 -3.37 2.41 31.27
C ARG A 125 -3.91 3.75 30.77
N THR A 126 -3.13 4.52 30.01
CA THR A 126 -3.58 5.80 29.44
C THR A 126 -4.26 5.65 28.09
N VAL A 127 -4.13 4.49 27.43
CA VAL A 127 -4.86 4.21 26.19
C VAL A 127 -6.27 3.75 26.57
N SER A 128 -7.27 4.63 26.42
CA SER A 128 -8.68 4.25 26.56
C SER A 128 -9.04 3.27 25.44
N ALA A 129 -9.15 1.98 25.77
CA ALA A 129 -9.49 0.92 24.82
C ALA A 129 -10.92 1.04 24.24
N LYS A 130 -11.75 1.94 24.78
CA LYS A 130 -13.04 2.31 24.21
C LYS A 130 -12.92 3.65 23.51
N PRO A 131 -13.18 3.75 22.19
CA PRO A 131 -13.42 5.03 21.56
C PRO A 131 -14.76 5.55 22.09
N GLU A 132 -14.72 6.30 23.19
CA GLU A 132 -15.91 6.78 23.90
C GLU A 132 -16.86 7.51 22.96
N ARG A 133 -16.31 8.32 22.05
CA ARG A 133 -17.08 9.04 21.02
C ARG A 133 -17.76 8.12 20.01
N THR A 134 -17.06 7.10 19.50
CA THR A 134 -17.68 6.14 18.57
C THR A 134 -18.76 5.31 19.26
N VAL A 135 -18.57 4.96 20.54
CA VAL A 135 -19.57 4.23 21.32
C VAL A 135 -20.78 5.12 21.64
N GLU A 136 -20.60 6.42 21.89
CA GLU A 136 -21.70 7.38 22.05
C GLU A 136 -22.50 7.56 20.77
N THR A 137 -21.85 7.84 19.63
CA THR A 137 -22.54 8.01 18.35
C THR A 137 -23.31 6.76 17.95
N LEU A 138 -22.74 5.56 18.11
CA LEU A 138 -23.45 4.31 17.83
C LEU A 138 -24.64 4.07 18.77
N LYS A 139 -24.58 4.58 20.01
CA LYS A 139 -25.72 4.51 20.95
C LYS A 139 -26.82 5.49 20.54
N GLU A 140 -26.47 6.71 20.15
CA GLU A 140 -27.42 7.72 19.67
C GLU A 140 -28.13 7.24 18.39
N ASP A 141 -27.38 6.70 17.43
CA ASP A 141 -27.93 6.14 16.18
C ASP A 141 -28.86 4.96 16.47
N ALA A 142 -28.46 4.06 17.37
CA ALA A 142 -29.30 2.93 17.79
C ALA A 142 -30.55 3.38 18.56
N GLN A 143 -30.48 4.49 19.28
CA GLN A 143 -31.60 5.05 20.04
C GLN A 143 -32.60 5.75 19.11
N TRP A 144 -32.12 6.46 18.08
CA TRP A 144 -32.95 7.04 17.02
C TRP A 144 -33.69 5.96 16.22
N ALA A 145 -33.00 4.87 15.86
CA ALA A 145 -33.60 3.74 15.15
C ALA A 145 -34.67 2.97 15.96
N ARG A 146 -34.63 3.03 17.30
CA ARG A 146 -35.62 2.38 18.18
C ARG A 146 -36.88 3.22 18.40
N ASN A 147 -36.79 4.54 18.27
CA ASN A 147 -37.93 5.45 18.41
C ASN A 147 -38.07 6.31 17.13
N PRO A 148 -38.45 5.72 15.98
CA PRO A 148 -38.78 6.50 14.80
C PRO A 148 -40.03 7.32 15.11
N THR A 149 -39.85 8.60 15.40
CA THR A 149 -40.97 9.54 15.56
C THR A 149 -41.67 9.68 14.21
N SER A 150 -42.88 9.13 14.11
CA SER A 150 -43.84 9.31 13.01
C SER A 150 -44.44 10.71 12.99
#